data_AF-A0A661NP49-F1
#
_entry.id   AF-A0A661NP49-F1
#
_cell.length_a   1.000
_cell.length_b   1.000
_cell.length_c   1.000
_cell.angle_alpha   90.00
_cell.angle_beta   90.00
_cell.angle_gamma   90.00
#
_symmetry.space_group_name_H-M   'P 1'
#
loop_
_entity.id
_entity.type
_entity.pdbx_description
1 polymer ?
#
loop_
_entity_poly.entity_id
_entity_poly.type
_entity_poly.pdbx_seq_one_letter_code
_entity_poly.pdbx_strand_id
1 'polypeptide(L)'
;MSQPATATGKLLTPFNLITAAILAVGGVITVLRFFVSGLAGTTNLTDTYPWGLWIGFDVMSGVALAAGGFVISSAVYLFGMKEYKPLVRPAILTGFLGYSLVVVGLLYDLGRWYRLPYPFVVKPGPTSMLFEVGLCVALYLTTLAIEFSPAALEWLGWKRLRQLVGSLTIALTILGLILSTMHQSSLGALFLITPTKLHPLWYSSHLPVHFFISAVAGGLGMIIIESALSHRVFHDQVEISG
;
A
#
# COMPACT_ATOMS: atom_id res chain seq x y z
N MET A 1 11.22 -13.22 -33.86
CA MET A 1 11.15 -14.26 -32.81
C MET A 1 12.40 -14.13 -31.94
N SER A 2 12.35 -13.30 -30.91
CA SER A 2 13.44 -13.16 -29.94
C SER A 2 13.36 -14.30 -28.93
N GLN A 3 14.43 -15.07 -28.82
CA GLN A 3 14.53 -16.14 -27.82
C GLN A 3 14.44 -15.55 -26.40
N PRO A 4 13.72 -16.16 -25.46
CA PRO A 4 13.73 -15.74 -24.07
C PRO A 4 15.11 -16.02 -23.48
N ALA A 5 15.77 -14.99 -22.96
CA ALA A 5 17.02 -15.14 -22.24
C ALA A 5 16.79 -16.02 -21.01
N THR A 6 17.20 -17.28 -21.07
CA THR A 6 17.24 -18.18 -19.92
C THR A 6 18.34 -17.69 -18.99
N ALA A 7 17.97 -16.91 -17.97
CA ALA A 7 18.86 -16.55 -16.87
C ALA A 7 19.21 -17.81 -16.06
N THR A 8 20.17 -18.58 -16.53
CA THR A 8 20.81 -19.67 -15.77
C THR A 8 21.90 -19.06 -14.88
N GLY A 9 21.48 -18.19 -13.95
CA GLY A 9 22.35 -17.74 -12.87
C GLY A 9 22.55 -18.87 -11.88
N LYS A 10 23.78 -19.08 -11.39
CA LYS A 10 24.04 -20.00 -10.27
C LYS A 10 23.14 -19.61 -9.10
N LEU A 11 22.29 -20.52 -8.62
CA LEU A 11 21.36 -20.26 -7.51
C LEU A 11 22.07 -19.82 -6.22
N LEU A 12 23.36 -20.15 -6.08
CA LEU A 12 24.21 -19.81 -4.95
C LEU A 12 25.04 -18.54 -5.22
N THR A 13 24.37 -17.39 -5.33
CA THR A 13 25.01 -16.08 -5.20
C THR A 13 24.97 -15.62 -3.75
N PRO A 14 25.90 -14.76 -3.27
CA PRO A 14 25.85 -14.22 -1.92
C PRO A 14 24.53 -13.48 -1.64
N PHE A 15 23.97 -12.80 -2.66
CA PHE A 15 22.64 -12.18 -2.56
C PHE A 15 21.54 -13.22 -2.31
N ASN A 16 21.47 -14.28 -3.13
CA ASN A 16 20.46 -15.33 -2.96
C ASN A 16 20.59 -16.06 -1.62
N LEU A 17 21.82 -16.24 -1.12
CA LEU A 17 22.05 -16.86 0.18
C LEU A 17 21.55 -15.99 1.33
N ILE A 18 21.79 -14.68 1.28
CA ILE A 18 21.26 -13.72 2.24
C ILE A 18 19.73 -13.70 2.17
N THR A 19 19.14 -13.63 0.97
CA THR A 19 17.69 -13.69 0.78
C THR A 19 17.11 -14.99 1.33
N ALA A 20 17.74 -16.14 1.05
CA ALA A 20 17.31 -17.43 1.56
C ALA A 20 17.37 -17.49 3.09
N ALA A 21 18.42 -16.94 3.71
CA ALA A 21 18.53 -16.86 5.17
C ALA A 21 17.42 -15.99 5.77
N ILE A 22 17.15 -14.82 5.19
CA ILE A 22 16.05 -13.93 5.61
C ILE A 22 14.71 -14.64 5.49
N LEU A 23 14.45 -15.30 4.36
CA LEU A 23 13.21 -16.05 4.13
C LEU A 23 13.06 -17.24 5.08
N ALA A 24 14.16 -17.94 5.40
CA ALA A 24 14.16 -19.06 6.34
C ALA A 24 13.82 -18.59 7.76
N VAL A 25 14.47 -17.52 8.23
CA VAL A 25 14.17 -16.90 9.53
C VAL A 25 12.72 -16.39 9.56
N GLY A 26 12.29 -15.69 8.51
CA GLY A 26 10.91 -15.23 8.36
C GLY A 26 9.90 -16.38 8.42
N GLY A 27 10.18 -17.48 7.72
CA GLY A 27 9.34 -18.68 7.74
C GLY A 27 9.23 -19.30 9.14
N VAL A 28 10.33 -19.38 9.90
CA VAL A 28 10.31 -19.85 11.29
C VAL A 28 9.44 -18.92 12.15
N ILE A 29 9.59 -17.61 12.03
CA ILE A 29 8.79 -16.62 12.77
C ILE A 29 7.30 -16.75 12.41
N THR A 30 6.97 -16.95 11.13
CA THR A 30 5.59 -17.21 10.69
C THR A 30 5.03 -18.46 11.36
N VAL A 31 5.78 -19.55 11.40
CA VAL A 31 5.32 -20.78 12.06
C VAL A 31 5.09 -20.55 13.55
N LEU A 32 6.02 -19.87 14.23
CA LEU A 32 5.87 -19.54 15.66
C LEU A 32 4.62 -18.69 15.91
N ARG A 33 4.41 -17.65 15.11
CA ARG A 33 3.26 -16.75 15.21
C ARG A 33 1.94 -17.48 15.06
N PHE A 34 1.79 -18.29 14.02
CA PHE A 34 0.49 -18.87 13.65
C PHE A 34 0.18 -20.17 14.41
N PHE A 35 1.19 -20.95 14.78
CA PHE A 35 0.98 -22.32 15.27
C PHE A 35 1.40 -22.54 16.73
N VAL A 36 2.28 -21.71 17.31
CA VAL A 36 2.86 -21.98 18.63
C VAL A 36 2.44 -20.95 19.67
N SER A 37 2.75 -19.68 19.44
CA SER A 37 2.75 -18.66 20.49
C SER A 37 1.79 -17.50 20.24
N GLY A 38 1.07 -17.51 19.11
CA GLY A 38 0.14 -16.42 18.76
C GLY A 38 0.87 -15.08 18.65
N LEU A 39 0.16 -13.98 18.89
CA LEU A 39 0.79 -12.65 18.95
C LEU A 39 1.72 -12.51 20.17
N ALA A 40 1.33 -13.07 21.31
CA ALA A 40 1.99 -12.82 22.59
C ALA A 40 3.49 -13.19 22.57
N GLY A 41 3.86 -14.29 21.88
CA GLY A 41 5.26 -14.71 21.81
C GLY A 41 6.07 -14.13 20.64
N THR A 42 5.48 -13.34 19.75
CA THR A 42 6.20 -12.81 18.57
C THR A 42 6.23 -11.30 18.48
N THR A 43 5.29 -10.58 19.11
CA THR A 43 5.13 -9.14 18.88
C THR A 43 5.55 -8.24 20.05
N ASN A 44 5.91 -8.80 21.21
CA ASN A 44 6.25 -8.06 22.44
C ASN A 44 5.24 -6.93 22.77
N LEU A 45 3.97 -7.15 22.44
CA LEU A 45 2.88 -6.21 22.71
C LEU A 45 2.45 -6.32 24.17
N THR A 46 1.97 -5.20 24.71
CA THR A 46 1.41 -5.11 26.05
C THR A 46 0.02 -4.49 25.98
N ASP A 47 -0.81 -4.65 27.01
CA ASP A 47 -2.13 -4.01 27.08
C ASP A 47 -2.04 -2.47 27.04
N THR A 48 -0.88 -1.92 27.39
CA THR A 48 -0.60 -0.48 27.27
C THR A 48 -0.37 -0.05 25.83
N TYR A 49 0.37 -0.86 25.06
CA TYR A 49 0.78 -0.61 23.67
C TYR A 49 0.34 -1.78 22.76
N PRO A 50 -0.94 -1.84 22.39
CA PRO A 50 -1.52 -2.98 21.66
C PRO A 50 -1.12 -3.02 20.17
N TRP A 51 -0.59 -1.92 19.64
CA TRP A 51 -0.21 -1.79 18.22
C TRP A 51 1.32 -1.88 18.03
N GLY A 52 2.07 -1.40 19.02
CA GLY A 52 3.53 -1.42 19.02
C GLY A 52 4.14 -0.81 17.75
N LEU A 53 5.32 -1.32 17.39
CA LEU A 53 5.99 -0.94 16.15
C LEU A 53 5.39 -1.58 14.90
N TRP A 54 4.63 -2.67 15.06
CA TRP A 54 4.06 -3.43 13.95
C TRP A 54 3.09 -2.56 13.15
N ILE A 55 1.92 -2.25 13.72
CA ILE A 55 0.89 -1.38 13.11
C ILE A 55 1.42 0.04 12.83
N GLY A 56 2.31 0.55 13.67
CA GLY A 56 2.90 1.89 13.53
C GLY A 56 3.79 2.02 12.28
N PHE A 57 4.59 0.99 11.98
CA PHE A 57 5.47 1.02 10.81
C PHE A 57 4.73 0.53 9.57
N ASP A 58 4.06 -0.61 9.62
CA ASP A 58 3.48 -1.23 8.43
C ASP A 58 2.24 -0.48 7.91
N VAL A 59 1.31 -0.12 8.79
CA VAL A 59 0.04 0.49 8.41
C VAL A 59 0.19 2.01 8.44
N MET A 60 0.67 2.63 9.52
CA MET A 60 0.70 4.10 9.55
C MET A 60 1.73 4.67 8.55
N SER A 61 2.95 4.14 8.55
CA SER A 61 4.00 4.64 7.65
C SER A 61 3.90 4.02 6.26
N GLY A 62 3.71 2.70 6.15
CA GLY A 62 3.63 2.02 4.86
C GLY A 62 2.47 2.50 3.98
N VAL A 63 1.28 2.72 4.56
CA VAL A 63 0.14 3.28 3.79
C VAL A 63 0.42 4.71 3.35
N ALA A 64 1.06 5.53 4.20
CA ALA A 64 1.45 6.89 3.86
C ALA A 64 2.47 6.94 2.71
N LEU A 65 3.43 6.00 2.66
CA LEU A 65 4.38 5.89 1.54
C LEU A 65 3.71 5.38 0.26
N ALA A 66 2.69 4.52 0.38
CA ALA A 66 1.90 4.03 -0.74
C ALA A 66 0.89 5.06 -1.30
N ALA A 67 0.78 6.24 -0.68
CA ALA A 67 -0.11 7.32 -1.09
C ALA A 67 0.22 7.91 -2.47
N GLY A 68 1.43 7.67 -2.99
CA GLY A 68 1.89 8.26 -4.25
C GLY A 68 0.96 8.02 -5.45
N GLY A 69 0.34 6.85 -5.52
CA GLY A 69 -0.56 6.46 -6.61
C GLY A 69 -1.71 7.45 -6.84
N PHE A 70 -2.52 7.72 -5.80
CA PHE A 70 -3.64 8.64 -5.94
C PHE A 70 -3.17 10.09 -6.10
N VAL A 71 -2.05 10.49 -5.49
CA VAL A 71 -1.54 11.88 -5.58
C VAL A 71 -1.15 12.20 -7.02
N ILE A 72 -0.36 11.34 -7.67
CA ILE A 72 0.05 11.53 -9.06
C ILE A 72 -1.12 11.36 -10.02
N SER A 73 -1.99 10.36 -9.79
CA SER A 73 -3.19 10.17 -10.60
C SER A 73 -4.10 11.40 -10.55
N SER A 74 -4.33 11.96 -9.36
CA SER A 74 -5.11 13.20 -9.18
C SER A 74 -4.42 14.40 -9.83
N ALA A 75 -3.11 14.57 -9.65
CA ALA A 75 -2.35 15.65 -10.28
C ALA A 75 -2.47 15.65 -11.80
N VAL A 76 -2.40 14.47 -12.42
CA VAL A 76 -2.45 14.35 -13.88
C VAL A 76 -3.88 14.44 -14.42
N TYR A 77 -4.83 13.68 -13.86
CA TYR A 77 -6.18 13.56 -14.43
C TYR A 77 -7.17 14.62 -13.93
N LEU A 78 -7.01 15.14 -12.71
CA LEU A 78 -7.91 16.18 -12.16
C LEU A 78 -7.32 17.58 -12.34
N PHE A 79 -6.05 17.76 -12.00
CA PHE A 79 -5.37 19.05 -12.11
C PHE A 79 -4.70 19.29 -13.47
N GLY A 80 -4.72 18.30 -14.37
CA GLY A 80 -4.26 18.45 -15.74
C GLY A 80 -2.74 18.59 -15.90
N MET A 81 -1.95 18.17 -14.91
CA MET A 81 -0.49 18.26 -14.93
C MET A 81 0.12 17.19 -15.85
N LYS A 82 -0.02 17.38 -17.17
CA LYS A 82 0.37 16.39 -18.21
C LYS A 82 1.84 15.99 -18.18
N GLU A 83 2.72 16.82 -17.61
CA GLU A 83 4.15 16.54 -17.44
C GLU A 83 4.40 15.27 -16.63
N TYR A 84 3.58 14.97 -15.62
CA TYR A 84 3.74 13.80 -14.75
C TYR A 84 3.05 12.53 -15.28
N LYS A 85 2.48 12.57 -16.49
CA LYS A 85 1.82 11.41 -17.10
C LYS A 85 2.71 10.15 -17.16
N PRO A 86 4.03 10.23 -17.42
CA PRO A 86 4.90 9.05 -17.39
C PRO A 86 4.98 8.40 -16.00
N LEU A 87 4.79 9.17 -14.92
CA LEU A 87 4.88 8.69 -13.53
C LEU A 87 3.61 7.97 -13.06
N VAL A 88 2.47 8.14 -13.75
CA VAL A 88 1.18 7.58 -13.32
C VAL A 88 1.23 6.05 -13.21
N ARG A 89 1.77 5.36 -14.23
CA ARG A 89 1.85 3.89 -14.26
C ARG A 89 2.71 3.33 -13.11
N PRO A 90 3.96 3.77 -12.91
CA PRO A 90 4.76 3.29 -11.79
C PRO A 90 4.15 3.68 -10.44
N ALA A 91 3.60 4.90 -10.28
CA ALA A 91 2.97 5.31 -9.03
C ALA A 91 1.74 4.45 -8.65
N ILE A 92 0.88 4.08 -9.62
CA ILE A 92 -0.25 3.18 -9.39
C ILE A 92 0.24 1.78 -9.01
N LEU A 93 1.29 1.28 -9.68
CA LEU A 93 1.88 -0.02 -9.36
C LEU A 93 2.45 -0.04 -7.94
N THR A 94 3.22 0.98 -7.56
CA THR A 94 3.72 1.15 -6.20
C THR A 94 2.59 1.21 -5.18
N GLY A 95 1.55 2.01 -5.46
CA GLY A 95 0.37 2.09 -4.58
C GLY A 95 -0.32 0.74 -4.41
N PHE A 96 -0.52 0.01 -5.51
CA PHE A 96 -1.14 -1.32 -5.50
C PHE A 96 -0.32 -2.35 -4.72
N LEU A 97 0.98 -2.41 -4.95
CA LEU A 97 1.89 -3.32 -4.24
C LEU A 97 2.00 -2.94 -2.76
N GLY A 98 2.15 -1.65 -2.44
CA GLY A 98 2.21 -1.14 -1.08
C GLY A 98 0.96 -1.51 -0.28
N TYR A 99 -0.23 -1.20 -0.81
CA TYR A 99 -1.49 -1.59 -0.14
C TYR A 99 -1.66 -3.11 -0.04
N SER A 100 -1.23 -3.87 -1.04
CA SER A 100 -1.26 -5.34 -0.97
C SER A 100 -0.36 -5.87 0.17
N LEU A 101 0.84 -5.31 0.32
CA LEU A 101 1.76 -5.66 1.40
C LEU A 101 1.21 -5.26 2.77
N VAL A 102 0.53 -4.13 2.89
CA VAL A 102 -0.16 -3.73 4.13
C VAL A 102 -1.26 -4.73 4.49
N VAL A 103 -2.06 -5.20 3.53
CA VAL A 103 -3.07 -6.23 3.79
C VAL A 103 -2.42 -7.53 4.27
N VAL A 104 -1.29 -7.92 3.68
CA VAL A 104 -0.52 -9.09 4.15
C VAL A 104 -0.01 -8.86 5.57
N GLY A 105 0.57 -7.69 5.87
CA GLY A 105 1.01 -7.31 7.22
C GLY A 105 -0.14 -7.38 8.24
N LEU A 106 -1.31 -6.88 7.87
CA LEU A 106 -2.51 -6.93 8.70
C LEU A 106 -2.93 -8.37 9.05
N LEU A 107 -2.73 -9.35 8.15
CA LEU A 107 -3.00 -10.77 8.47
C LEU A 107 -2.03 -11.32 9.54
N TYR A 108 -0.82 -10.76 9.65
CA TYR A 108 0.14 -11.06 10.70
C TYR A 108 -0.14 -10.27 12.00
N ASP A 109 -0.70 -9.09 11.89
CA ASP A 109 -1.01 -8.23 13.04
C ASP A 109 -2.34 -8.58 13.72
N LEU A 110 -3.25 -9.29 13.03
CA LEU A 110 -4.54 -9.68 13.58
C LEU A 110 -4.55 -11.07 14.19
N GLY A 111 -4.80 -11.16 15.50
CA GLY A 111 -4.92 -12.45 16.20
C GLY A 111 -5.98 -13.39 15.65
N ARG A 112 -7.04 -12.86 15.00
CA ARG A 112 -8.04 -13.64 14.27
C ARG A 112 -8.09 -13.23 12.80
N TRP A 113 -6.96 -13.35 12.11
CA TRP A 113 -6.77 -13.00 10.70
C TRP A 113 -7.88 -13.53 9.76
N TYR A 114 -8.36 -14.75 9.98
CA TYR A 114 -9.44 -15.37 9.19
C TYR A 114 -10.80 -14.69 9.34
N ARG A 115 -11.00 -13.87 10.37
CA ARG A 115 -12.24 -13.08 10.57
C ARG A 115 -12.19 -11.70 9.93
N LEU A 116 -11.12 -11.35 9.21
CA LEU A 116 -11.04 -10.06 8.52
C LEU A 116 -12.24 -9.77 7.59
N PRO A 117 -12.84 -10.75 6.86
CA PRO A 117 -14.01 -10.49 6.04
C PRO A 117 -15.33 -10.32 6.82
N TYR A 118 -15.38 -10.77 8.07
CA TYR A 118 -16.60 -10.86 8.86
C TYR A 118 -17.29 -9.50 9.12
N PRO A 119 -16.56 -8.42 9.47
CA PRO A 119 -17.15 -7.09 9.62
C PRO A 119 -17.76 -6.56 8.32
N PHE A 120 -17.22 -6.91 7.15
CA PHE A 120 -17.70 -6.38 5.88
C PHE A 120 -18.96 -7.11 5.36
N VAL A 121 -19.08 -8.41 5.64
CA VAL A 121 -20.14 -9.25 5.04
C VAL A 121 -21.23 -9.64 6.03
N VAL A 122 -20.88 -9.92 7.29
CA VAL A 122 -21.82 -10.55 8.25
C VAL A 122 -22.34 -9.55 9.28
N LYS A 123 -21.45 -8.73 9.86
CA LYS A 123 -21.84 -7.74 10.88
C LYS A 123 -21.12 -6.40 10.65
N PRO A 124 -21.68 -5.52 9.82
CA PRO A 124 -21.14 -4.17 9.62
C PRO A 124 -21.21 -3.36 10.91
N GLY A 125 -20.13 -2.64 11.20
CA GLY A 125 -19.98 -1.78 12.38
C GLY A 125 -19.74 -0.33 11.99
N PRO A 126 -20.71 0.36 11.34
CA PRO A 126 -20.50 1.68 10.75
C PRO A 126 -20.16 2.79 11.75
N THR A 127 -20.36 2.56 13.05
CA THR A 127 -20.01 3.49 14.13
C THR A 127 -18.53 3.43 14.52
N SER A 128 -17.77 2.45 14.03
CA SER A 128 -16.35 2.28 14.34
C SER A 128 -15.46 2.91 13.28
N MET A 129 -14.53 3.75 13.71
CA MET A 129 -13.48 4.31 12.84
C MET A 129 -12.61 3.21 12.20
N LEU A 130 -12.36 2.10 12.91
CA LEU A 130 -11.60 0.96 12.36
C LEU A 130 -12.37 0.24 11.24
N PHE A 131 -13.70 0.19 11.34
CA PHE A 131 -14.53 -0.38 10.27
C PHE A 131 -14.49 0.51 9.02
N GLU A 132 -14.65 1.83 9.19
CA GLU A 132 -14.54 2.78 8.09
C GLU A 132 -13.16 2.69 7.41
N VAL A 133 -12.09 2.71 8.20
CA VAL A 133 -10.71 2.54 7.71
C VAL A 133 -10.56 1.25 6.92
N GLY A 134 -11.00 0.12 7.46
CA GLY A 134 -10.89 -1.18 6.78
C GLY A 134 -11.69 -1.22 5.46
N LEU A 135 -12.87 -0.60 5.43
CA LEU A 135 -13.71 -0.54 4.24
C LEU A 135 -13.06 0.34 3.16
N CYS A 136 -12.55 1.51 3.54
CA CYS A 136 -11.87 2.42 2.62
C CYS A 136 -10.61 1.77 2.03
N VAL A 137 -9.81 1.07 2.84
CA VAL A 137 -8.63 0.32 2.36
C VAL A 137 -9.02 -0.78 1.38
N ALA A 138 -10.07 -1.55 1.68
CA ALA A 138 -10.53 -2.63 0.79
C ALA A 138 -11.06 -2.09 -0.55
N LEU A 139 -11.86 -1.03 -0.51
CA LEU A 139 -12.38 -0.37 -1.71
C LEU A 139 -11.24 0.29 -2.50
N TYR A 140 -10.29 0.94 -1.83
CA TYR A 140 -9.17 1.60 -2.49
C TYR A 140 -8.21 0.60 -3.13
N LEU A 141 -7.92 -0.53 -2.48
CA LEU A 141 -7.15 -1.62 -3.08
C LEU A 141 -7.86 -2.18 -4.33
N THR A 142 -9.19 -2.28 -4.30
CA THR A 142 -9.98 -2.69 -5.46
C THR A 142 -9.90 -1.65 -6.59
N THR A 143 -10.00 -0.36 -6.27
CA THR A 143 -9.82 0.74 -7.23
C THR A 143 -8.42 0.70 -7.85
N LEU A 144 -7.37 0.55 -7.06
CA LEU A 144 -5.99 0.41 -7.53
C LEU A 144 -5.80 -0.82 -8.43
N ALA A 145 -6.42 -1.95 -8.09
CA ALA A 145 -6.38 -3.15 -8.92
C ALA A 145 -7.02 -2.89 -10.30
N ILE A 146 -8.15 -2.17 -10.33
CA ILE A 146 -8.81 -1.79 -11.58
C ILE A 146 -7.97 -0.77 -12.34
N GLU A 147 -7.37 0.22 -11.68
CA GLU A 147 -6.48 1.21 -12.31
C GLU A 147 -5.19 0.60 -12.86
N PHE A 148 -4.66 -0.45 -12.22
CA PHE A 148 -3.52 -1.23 -12.70
C PHE A 148 -3.89 -2.17 -13.85
N SER A 149 -5.15 -2.61 -13.93
CA SER A 149 -5.60 -3.60 -14.92
C SER A 149 -5.31 -3.26 -16.39
N PRO A 150 -5.28 -2.00 -16.89
CA PRO A 150 -4.92 -1.70 -18.27
C PRO A 150 -3.50 -2.15 -18.63
N ALA A 151 -2.56 -2.11 -17.67
CA ALA A 151 -1.19 -2.59 -17.89
C ALA A 151 -1.17 -4.13 -18.03
N ALA A 152 -1.91 -4.83 -17.18
CA ALA A 152 -2.06 -6.29 -17.28
C ALA A 152 -2.81 -6.71 -18.56
N LEU A 153 -3.86 -5.99 -18.93
CA LEU A 153 -4.65 -6.24 -20.14
C LEU A 153 -3.89 -5.91 -21.43
N GLU A 154 -3.00 -4.92 -21.40
CA GLU A 154 -2.07 -4.61 -22.49
C GLU A 154 -1.11 -5.78 -22.73
N TRP A 155 -0.59 -6.38 -21.66
CA TRP A 155 0.22 -7.60 -21.75
C TRP A 155 -0.56 -8.82 -22.27
N LEU A 156 -1.83 -8.97 -21.89
CA LEU A 156 -2.74 -10.03 -22.37
C LEU A 156 -3.34 -9.79 -23.77
N GLY A 157 -3.14 -8.60 -24.37
CA GLY A 157 -3.65 -8.23 -25.69
C GLY A 157 -5.15 -7.91 -25.77
N TRP A 158 -5.83 -7.71 -24.64
CA TRP A 158 -7.29 -7.54 -24.56
C TRP A 158 -7.73 -6.08 -24.76
N LYS A 159 -7.86 -5.66 -26.03
CA LYS A 159 -8.12 -4.27 -26.43
C LYS A 159 -9.46 -3.69 -25.93
N ARG A 160 -10.55 -4.47 -25.93
CA ARG A 160 -11.89 -4.00 -25.54
C ARG A 160 -11.98 -3.65 -24.05
N LEU A 161 -11.46 -4.53 -23.20
CA LEU A 161 -11.44 -4.31 -21.74
C LEU A 161 -10.53 -3.14 -21.37
N ARG A 162 -9.39 -2.98 -22.04
CA ARG A 162 -8.52 -1.82 -21.87
C ARG A 162 -9.24 -0.50 -22.18
N GLN A 163 -10.02 -0.44 -23.25
CA GLN A 163 -10.78 0.76 -23.61
C GLN A 163 -11.86 1.07 -22.58
N LEU A 164 -12.57 0.05 -22.09
CA LEU A 164 -13.57 0.20 -21.02
C LEU A 164 -12.94 0.77 -19.75
N VAL A 165 -11.85 0.18 -19.26
CA VAL A 165 -11.17 0.68 -18.05
C VAL A 165 -10.59 2.07 -18.27
N GLY A 166 -10.05 2.34 -19.47
CA GLY A 166 -9.57 3.67 -19.84
C GLY A 166 -10.66 4.75 -19.78
N SER A 167 -11.89 4.41 -20.15
CA SER A 167 -13.04 5.32 -20.02
C SER A 167 -13.44 5.58 -18.56
N LEU A 168 -13.18 4.62 -17.68
CA LEU A 168 -13.46 4.72 -16.25
C LEU A 168 -12.34 5.38 -15.45
N THR A 169 -11.17 5.64 -16.04
CA THR A 169 -9.98 6.15 -15.32
C THR A 169 -10.28 7.41 -14.52
N ILE A 170 -11.01 8.38 -15.08
CA ILE A 170 -11.36 9.62 -14.36
C ILE A 170 -12.25 9.30 -13.15
N ALA A 171 -13.26 8.45 -13.32
CA ALA A 171 -14.15 8.05 -12.23
C ALA A 171 -13.40 7.29 -11.13
N LEU A 172 -12.49 6.38 -11.52
CA LEU A 172 -11.62 5.64 -10.59
C LEU A 172 -10.67 6.58 -9.85
N THR A 173 -10.12 7.60 -10.52
CA THR A 173 -9.24 8.59 -9.89
C THR A 173 -10.01 9.42 -8.85
N ILE A 174 -11.23 9.87 -9.17
CA ILE A 174 -12.09 10.60 -8.23
C ILE A 174 -12.44 9.71 -7.03
N LEU A 175 -12.85 8.46 -7.29
CA LEU A 175 -13.16 7.50 -6.25
C LEU A 175 -11.94 7.22 -5.35
N GLY A 176 -10.78 7.02 -5.96
CA GLY A 176 -9.51 6.81 -5.26
C GLY A 176 -9.12 8.00 -4.39
N LEU A 177 -9.29 9.22 -4.89
CA LEU A 177 -9.05 10.44 -4.12
C LEU A 177 -9.97 10.55 -2.90
N ILE A 178 -11.28 10.30 -3.08
CA ILE A 178 -12.25 10.34 -1.98
C ILE A 178 -11.91 9.28 -0.93
N LEU A 179 -11.72 8.03 -1.35
CA LEU A 179 -11.41 6.91 -0.45
C LEU A 179 -10.09 7.12 0.29
N SER A 180 -9.07 7.64 -0.38
CA SER A 180 -7.77 7.92 0.23
C SER A 180 -7.85 9.05 1.26
N THR A 181 -8.56 10.13 0.91
CA THR A 181 -8.78 11.26 1.83
C THR A 181 -9.54 10.81 3.07
N MET A 182 -10.61 10.02 2.89
CA MET A 182 -11.40 9.47 4.00
C MET A 182 -10.54 8.56 4.88
N HIS A 183 -9.84 7.59 4.30
CA HIS A 183 -9.05 6.64 5.05
C HIS A 183 -7.93 7.30 5.88
N GLN A 184 -7.15 8.21 5.28
CA GLN A 184 -6.06 8.89 5.97
C GLN A 184 -6.57 9.82 7.09
N SER A 185 -7.70 10.49 6.85
CA SER A 185 -8.36 11.32 7.84
C SER A 185 -8.89 10.48 9.02
N SER A 186 -9.59 9.37 8.74
CA SER A 186 -10.13 8.47 9.77
C SER A 186 -9.04 7.76 10.55
N LEU A 187 -7.88 7.45 9.94
CA LEU A 187 -6.68 6.99 10.66
C LEU A 187 -6.22 8.01 11.70
N GLY A 188 -6.12 9.29 11.33
CA GLY A 188 -5.81 10.36 12.28
C GLY A 188 -6.90 10.54 13.36
N ALA A 189 -8.18 10.30 13.02
CA ALA A 189 -9.29 10.39 13.96
C ALA A 189 -9.29 9.27 15.02
N LEU A 190 -8.66 8.11 14.75
CA LEU A 190 -8.46 7.05 15.76
C LEU A 190 -7.71 7.56 16.99
N PHE A 191 -6.79 8.51 16.79
CA PHE A 191 -6.01 9.09 17.87
C PHE A 191 -6.81 10.12 18.70
N LEU A 192 -7.87 10.72 18.12
CA LEU A 192 -8.76 11.63 18.85
C LEU A 192 -9.64 10.91 19.88
N ILE A 193 -10.03 9.66 19.61
CA ILE A 193 -10.86 8.87 20.53
C ILE A 193 -10.06 8.23 21.68
N THR A 194 -8.72 8.28 21.62
CA THR A 194 -7.83 7.76 22.68
C THR A 194 -6.86 8.83 23.19
N PRO A 195 -7.35 9.95 23.77
CA PRO A 195 -6.50 11.08 24.16
C PRO A 195 -5.45 10.72 25.21
N THR A 196 -5.74 9.74 26.07
CA THR A 196 -4.83 9.29 27.14
C THR A 196 -3.69 8.39 26.65
N LYS A 197 -3.74 7.93 25.40
CA LYS A 197 -2.72 7.07 24.78
C LYS A 197 -1.70 7.85 23.95
N LEU A 198 -1.93 9.15 23.74
CA LEU A 198 -1.00 10.05 23.06
C LEU A 198 -0.31 10.97 24.05
N HIS A 199 0.95 11.26 23.76
CA HIS A 199 1.67 12.29 24.50
C HIS A 199 1.02 13.66 24.22
N PRO A 200 0.80 14.53 25.23
CA PRO A 200 0.10 15.81 25.06
C PRO A 200 0.66 16.71 23.94
N LEU A 201 1.98 16.65 23.68
CA LEU A 201 2.63 17.40 22.59
C LEU A 201 2.21 16.95 21.18
N TRP A 202 1.71 15.73 21.04
CA TRP A 202 1.30 15.14 19.76
C TRP A 202 -0.22 15.15 19.59
N TYR A 203 -0.96 15.47 20.65
CA TYR A 203 -2.41 15.53 20.62
C TYR A 203 -2.89 16.88 20.08
N SER A 204 -3.70 16.85 19.02
CA SER A 204 -4.34 18.03 18.44
C SER A 204 -5.67 17.63 17.82
N SER A 205 -6.69 18.50 17.89
CA SER A 205 -7.96 18.31 17.19
C SER A 205 -7.79 18.20 15.66
N HIS A 206 -6.67 18.69 15.12
CA HIS A 206 -6.36 18.69 13.70
C HIS A 206 -5.58 17.44 13.22
N LEU A 207 -5.43 16.41 14.07
CA LEU A 207 -4.76 15.15 13.73
C LEU A 207 -5.22 14.53 12.40
N PRO A 208 -6.53 14.46 12.07
CA PRO A 208 -6.99 13.93 10.77
C PRO A 208 -6.36 14.65 9.57
N VAL A 209 -6.23 15.98 9.65
CA VAL A 209 -5.65 16.80 8.59
C VAL A 209 -4.13 16.64 8.53
N HIS A 210 -3.46 16.58 9.68
CA HIS A 210 -2.01 16.35 9.73
C HIS A 210 -1.61 15.01 9.12
N PHE A 211 -2.39 13.94 9.38
CA PHE A 211 -2.17 12.63 8.78
C PHE A 211 -2.30 12.69 7.26
N PHE A 212 -3.36 13.32 6.75
CA PHE A 212 -3.56 13.47 5.31
C PHE A 212 -2.42 14.25 4.62
N ILE A 213 -2.01 15.39 5.16
CA ILE A 213 -0.91 16.19 4.59
C ILE A 213 0.41 15.40 4.63
N SER A 214 0.66 14.68 5.72
CA SER A 214 1.86 13.85 5.87
C SER A 214 1.87 12.70 4.87
N ALA A 215 0.73 12.07 4.60
CA ALA A 215 0.60 11.03 3.59
C ALA A 215 0.87 11.56 2.16
N VAL A 216 0.38 12.76 1.83
CA VAL A 216 0.70 13.40 0.54
C VAL A 216 2.20 13.66 0.41
N ALA A 217 2.83 14.23 1.43
CA ALA A 217 4.27 14.49 1.43
C ALA A 217 5.10 13.19 1.37
N GLY A 218 4.73 12.18 2.15
CA GLY A 218 5.40 10.87 2.18
C GLY A 218 5.26 10.12 0.86
N GLY A 219 4.07 10.11 0.27
CA GLY A 219 3.82 9.48 -1.03
C GLY A 219 4.62 10.13 -2.16
N LEU A 220 4.67 11.46 -2.21
CA LEU A 220 5.51 12.18 -3.18
C LEU A 220 7.01 11.89 -2.96
N GLY A 221 7.45 11.86 -1.70
CA GLY A 221 8.82 11.48 -1.35
C GLY A 221 9.19 10.08 -1.85
N MET A 222 8.27 9.11 -1.66
CA MET A 222 8.48 7.75 -2.16
C MET A 222 8.61 7.71 -3.68
N ILE A 223 7.73 8.40 -4.41
CA ILE A 223 7.79 8.44 -5.89
C ILE A 223 9.10 9.05 -6.37
N ILE A 224 9.61 10.09 -5.72
CA ILE A 224 10.90 10.69 -6.07
C ILE A 224 12.02 9.67 -5.90
N ILE A 225 12.03 8.92 -4.79
CA ILE A 225 13.02 7.88 -4.53
C ILE A 225 12.93 6.77 -5.58
N GLU A 226 11.72 6.27 -5.88
CA GLU A 226 11.50 5.23 -6.87
C GLU A 226 11.89 5.67 -8.28
N SER A 227 11.57 6.91 -8.64
CA SER A 227 11.94 7.48 -9.93
C SER A 227 13.45 7.64 -10.04
N ALA A 228 14.13 8.11 -8.98
CA ALA A 228 15.58 8.26 -8.94
C ALA A 228 16.30 6.91 -9.01
N LEU A 229 15.82 5.90 -8.28
CA LEU A 229 16.37 4.54 -8.33
C LEU A 229 16.13 3.89 -9.68
N SER A 230 14.92 4.00 -10.23
CA SER A 230 14.59 3.46 -11.55
C SER A 230 15.45 4.09 -12.63
N HIS A 231 15.65 5.41 -12.59
CA HIS A 231 16.54 6.10 -13.52
C HIS A 231 17.99 5.61 -13.41
N ARG A 232 18.50 5.37 -12.19
CA ARG A 232 19.88 4.86 -12.01
C ARG A 232 20.06 3.42 -12.47
N VAL A 233 19.07 2.57 -12.25
CA VAL A 233 19.15 1.12 -12.54
C VAL A 233 18.83 0.83 -14.01
N PHE A 234 17.86 1.54 -14.60
CA PHE A 234 17.40 1.32 -15.97
C PHE A 234 17.90 2.37 -16.96
N HIS A 235 18.91 3.17 -16.59
CA HIS A 235 19.54 4.16 -17.47
C HIS A 235 19.86 3.58 -18.87
N ASP A 236 20.33 2.33 -18.91
CA ASP A 236 20.76 1.65 -20.13
C ASP A 236 19.62 1.01 -20.93
N GLN A 237 18.37 1.02 -20.44
CA GLN A 237 17.20 0.46 -21.13
C GLN A 237 16.18 1.50 -21.59
N VAL A 238 16.43 2.78 -21.28
CA VAL A 238 15.61 3.92 -21.72
C VAL A 238 16.30 4.64 -22.89
N GLU A 239 16.79 3.90 -23.87
CA GLU A 239 17.01 4.48 -25.20
C GLU A 239 15.67 4.49 -25.93
N ILE A 240 15.04 5.67 -25.92
CA ILE A 240 13.84 5.98 -26.68
C ILE A 240 14.24 5.89 -28.16
N SER A 241 13.74 4.87 -28.86
CA SER A 241 13.68 4.88 -30.33
C SER A 241 12.96 6.15 -30.76
N GLY A 242 13.73 7.10 -31.28
CA GLY A 242 13.23 8.26 -32.02
C GLY A 242 12.53 7.86 -33.31
#